data_AF-A0A521LNG6-F1
#
_entry.id   AF-A0A521LNG6-F1
#
_cell.length_a   1.000
_cell.length_b   1.000
_cell.length_c   1.000
_cell.angle_alpha   90.00
_cell.angle_beta   90.00
_cell.angle_gamma   90.00
#
_symmetry.space_group_name_H-M   'P 1'
#
loop_
_entity.id
_entity.type
_entity.pdbx_description
1 polymer ?
#
loop_
_entity_poly.entity_id
_entity_poly.type
_entity_poly.pdbx_seq_one_letter_code
_entity_poly.pdbx_strand_id
1 'polypeptide(L)'
;MSSCLAQACASVVLAFSLMFGAVQAPARAELPPAPTANAAGIIAVPSAYGIVETVERLQKDIADKGIMFFGVVDQGGLAAVSGVPGIKPSKLLLFGNPPLGTQFLGASQQAGLDWPVRMLVYLEAPG
;
A
#
# COMPACT_ATOMS: atom_id res chain seq x y z
N MET A 1 53.75 -34.23 43.84
CA MET A 1 52.32 -34.52 43.65
C MET A 1 51.57 -33.19 43.78
N SER A 2 50.57 -32.96 42.92
CA SER A 2 49.64 -31.82 42.94
C SER A 2 50.13 -30.48 42.36
N SER A 3 50.20 -30.40 41.04
CA SER A 3 49.98 -29.16 40.27
C SER A 3 49.59 -29.51 38.83
N CYS A 4 48.33 -29.87 38.59
CA CYS A 4 47.83 -30.08 37.22
C CYS A 4 46.30 -29.96 37.05
N LEU A 5 45.56 -29.36 38.00
CA LEU A 5 44.08 -29.40 37.96
C LEU A 5 43.36 -28.05 38.02
N ALA A 6 44.05 -26.93 38.27
CA ALA A 6 43.38 -25.62 38.39
C ALA A 6 43.48 -24.74 37.13
N GLN A 7 44.21 -25.16 36.09
CA GLN A 7 44.58 -24.29 34.97
C GLN A 7 43.85 -24.61 33.65
N ALA A 8 42.96 -25.60 33.65
CA ALA A 8 42.32 -26.10 32.43
C ALA A 8 40.91 -25.53 32.13
N CYS A 9 40.26 -24.84 33.06
CA CYS A 9 38.87 -24.39 32.84
C CYS A 9 38.74 -22.94 32.32
N ALA A 10 39.79 -22.12 32.40
CA ALA A 10 39.75 -20.72 31.96
C ALA A 10 39.89 -20.56 30.42
N SER A 11 40.41 -21.58 29.72
CA SER A 11 40.71 -21.48 28.28
C SER A 11 39.55 -21.89 27.37
N VAL A 12 38.49 -22.53 27.90
CA VAL A 12 37.36 -22.98 27.07
C VAL A 12 36.30 -21.88 26.87
N VAL A 13 36.22 -20.90 27.78
CA VAL A 13 35.21 -19.83 27.69
C VAL A 13 35.58 -18.78 26.63
N LEU A 14 36.88 -18.54 26.39
CA LEU A 14 37.34 -17.57 25.38
C LEU A 14 37.15 -18.05 23.93
N ALA A 15 36.99 -19.36 23.70
CA ALA A 15 36.84 -19.90 22.35
C ALA A 15 35.40 -19.85 21.80
N PHE A 16 34.38 -19.74 22.66
CA PHE A 16 32.99 -19.78 22.21
C PHE A 16 32.43 -18.40 21.81
N SER A 17 33.10 -17.31 22.18
CA SER A 17 32.63 -15.94 21.89
C SER A 17 32.96 -15.45 20.48
N LEU A 18 33.72 -16.19 19.67
CA LEU A 18 34.12 -15.80 18.32
C LEU A 18 33.16 -16.26 17.20
N MET A 19 32.11 -17.03 17.51
CA MET A 19 31.16 -17.52 16.50
C MET A 19 29.84 -16.72 16.41
N PHE A 20 29.58 -15.78 17.33
CA PHE A 20 28.51 -14.80 17.16
C PHE A 20 29.04 -13.59 16.39
N GLY A 21 29.43 -13.82 15.13
CA GLY A 21 29.55 -12.73 14.17
C GLY A 21 28.21 -12.02 14.12
N ALA A 22 28.20 -10.72 14.39
CA ALA A 22 27.02 -9.89 14.24
C ALA A 22 26.52 -10.06 12.80
N VAL A 23 25.45 -10.83 12.61
CA VAL A 23 24.67 -10.82 11.38
C VAL A 23 24.02 -9.44 11.33
N GLN A 24 24.75 -8.47 10.79
CA GLN A 24 24.19 -7.19 10.41
C GLN A 24 23.17 -7.51 9.32
N ALA A 25 21.88 -7.38 9.66
CA ALA A 25 20.84 -7.29 8.66
C ALA A 25 21.28 -6.24 7.64
N PRO A 26 21.17 -6.50 6.32
CA PRO A 26 21.58 -5.53 5.33
C PRO A 26 20.82 -4.24 5.62
N ALA A 27 21.53 -3.12 5.65
CA ALA A 27 20.92 -1.80 5.74
C ALA A 27 19.84 -1.74 4.66
N ARG A 28 18.58 -1.64 5.11
CA ARG A 28 17.44 -1.51 4.20
C ARG A 28 17.75 -0.26 3.38
N ALA A 29 18.00 -0.41 2.09
CA ALA A 29 18.16 0.73 1.21
C ALA A 29 16.88 1.56 1.34
N GLU A 30 16.98 2.70 2.01
CA GLU A 30 15.90 3.65 2.10
C GLU A 30 15.73 4.22 0.70
N LEU A 31 14.76 3.67 -0.02
CA LEU A 31 14.39 4.17 -1.33
C LEU A 31 14.07 5.66 -1.15
N PRO A 32 14.67 6.56 -1.94
CA PRO A 32 14.34 7.97 -1.87
C PRO A 32 12.82 8.12 -1.99
N PRO A 33 12.20 9.08 -1.27
CA PRO A 33 10.78 9.32 -1.37
C PRO A 33 10.42 9.47 -2.84
N ALA A 34 9.53 8.59 -3.33
CA ALA A 34 9.10 8.64 -4.71
C ALA A 34 8.50 10.02 -4.99
N PRO A 35 8.83 10.63 -6.14
CA PRO A 35 8.32 11.96 -6.47
C PRO A 35 6.79 11.96 -6.42
N THR A 36 6.22 13.03 -5.85
CA THR A 36 4.79 13.36 -5.83
C THR A 36 4.21 13.69 -7.22
N ALA A 37 4.94 13.37 -8.29
CA ALA A 37 4.43 13.49 -9.64
C ALA A 37 3.43 12.36 -9.88
N ASN A 38 2.24 12.71 -10.35
CA ASN A 38 1.26 11.72 -10.78
C ASN A 38 1.90 10.78 -11.80
N ALA A 39 1.59 9.48 -11.69
CA ALA A 39 2.01 8.54 -12.73
C ALA A 39 1.45 8.99 -14.08
N ALA A 40 2.16 8.68 -15.17
CA ALA A 40 1.73 9.05 -16.50
C ALA A 40 0.28 8.62 -16.76
N GLY A 41 -0.56 9.57 -17.20
CA GLY A 41 -1.99 9.33 -17.45
C GLY A 41 -2.90 9.45 -16.23
N ILE A 42 -2.38 9.80 -15.05
CA ILE A 42 -3.19 10.07 -13.85
C ILE A 42 -3.37 11.57 -13.66
N ILE A 43 -4.62 11.99 -13.50
CA ILE A 43 -4.99 13.35 -13.08
C ILE A 43 -5.33 13.29 -11.59
N ALA A 44 -4.63 14.06 -10.76
CA ALA A 44 -4.96 14.25 -9.35
C ALA A 44 -5.41 15.68 -9.08
N VAL A 45 -6.40 15.82 -8.21
CA VAL A 45 -6.98 17.10 -7.80
C VAL A 45 -7.10 17.08 -6.27
N PRO A 46 -6.64 18.12 -5.55
CA PRO A 46 -6.81 18.19 -4.11
C PRO A 46 -8.29 18.33 -3.74
N SER A 47 -8.73 17.57 -2.72
CA SER A 47 -10.03 17.78 -2.09
C SER A 47 -9.89 18.81 -0.96
N ALA A 48 -10.88 19.69 -0.82
CA ALA A 48 -10.99 20.59 0.34
C ALA A 48 -11.54 19.88 1.60
N TYR A 49 -11.91 18.59 1.48
CA TYR A 49 -12.60 17.83 2.51
C TYR A 49 -11.79 16.61 2.96
N GLY A 50 -12.13 16.06 4.13
CA GLY A 50 -11.60 14.78 4.58
C GLY A 50 -12.02 13.61 3.67
N ILE A 51 -11.39 12.43 3.81
CA ILE A 51 -11.67 11.27 2.94
C ILE A 51 -13.15 10.86 2.98
N VAL A 52 -13.74 10.75 4.17
CA VAL A 52 -15.13 10.28 4.32
C VAL A 52 -16.09 11.22 3.59
N GLU A 53 -16.02 12.52 3.89
CA GLU A 53 -16.85 13.54 3.26
C GLU A 53 -16.60 13.63 1.75
N THR A 54 -15.34 13.54 1.30
CA THR A 54 -15.01 13.51 -0.13
C THR A 54 -15.71 12.35 -0.85
N VAL A 55 -15.66 11.15 -0.27
CA VAL A 55 -16.27 9.95 -0.84
C VAL A 55 -17.80 10.02 -0.86
N GLU A 56 -18.42 10.58 0.17
CA GLU A 56 -19.87 10.80 0.22
C GLU A 56 -20.32 11.81 -0.84
N ARG A 57 -19.62 12.94 -0.97
CA ARG A 57 -19.91 13.95 -1.99
C ARG A 57 -19.75 13.40 -3.40
N LEU A 58 -18.68 12.65 -3.67
CA LEU A 58 -18.47 12.02 -4.97
C LEU A 58 -19.56 10.99 -5.30
N GLN A 59 -19.98 10.16 -4.34
CA GLN A 59 -21.09 9.22 -4.54
C GLN A 59 -22.39 9.95 -4.88
N LYS A 60 -22.68 11.06 -4.19
CA LYS A 60 -23.81 11.91 -4.51
C LYS A 60 -23.71 12.48 -5.93
N ASP A 61 -22.58 13.06 -6.30
CA ASP A 61 -22.39 13.65 -7.63
C ASP A 61 -22.48 12.62 -8.76
N ILE A 62 -22.02 11.38 -8.52
CA ILE A 62 -22.15 10.26 -9.45
C ILE A 62 -23.63 9.88 -9.62
N ALA A 63 -24.37 9.78 -8.51
CA ALA A 63 -25.79 9.44 -8.51
C ALA A 63 -26.65 10.53 -9.18
N ASP A 64 -26.38 11.80 -8.87
CA ASP A 64 -27.07 12.97 -9.46
C ASP A 64 -26.87 13.03 -10.99
N LYS A 65 -25.78 12.47 -11.51
CA LYS A 65 -25.52 12.33 -12.96
C LYS A 65 -26.14 11.08 -13.58
N GLY A 66 -26.89 10.27 -12.83
CA GLY A 66 -27.49 9.02 -13.30
C GLY A 66 -26.46 7.93 -13.65
N ILE A 67 -25.25 8.03 -13.10
CA ILE A 67 -24.19 7.04 -13.32
C ILE A 67 -24.30 5.95 -12.25
N MET A 68 -24.16 4.69 -12.65
CA MET A 68 -24.27 3.58 -11.71
C MET A 68 -23.02 3.51 -10.83
N PHE A 69 -23.23 3.46 -9.51
CA PHE A 69 -22.18 3.22 -8.54
C PHE A 69 -22.03 1.71 -8.29
N PHE A 70 -20.84 1.16 -8.53
CA PHE A 70 -20.59 -0.27 -8.36
C PHE A 70 -20.08 -0.61 -6.95
N GLY A 71 -19.30 0.28 -6.34
CA GLY A 71 -18.87 0.10 -4.96
C GLY A 71 -17.62 0.88 -4.58
N VAL A 72 -17.18 0.62 -3.34
CA VAL A 72 -15.95 1.16 -2.76
C VAL A 72 -15.08 0.01 -2.28
N VAL A 73 -13.80 0.04 -2.61
CA VAL A 73 -12.79 -0.81 -1.97
C VAL A 73 -12.06 0.02 -0.91
N ASP A 74 -12.21 -0.39 0.36
CA ASP A 74 -11.54 0.24 1.50
C ASP A 74 -10.10 -0.23 1.64
N GLN A 75 -9.21 0.30 0.81
CA GLN A 75 -7.80 -0.10 0.79
C GLN A 75 -7.07 0.24 2.09
N GLY A 76 -7.36 1.39 2.69
CA GLY A 76 -6.78 1.77 4.00
C GLY A 76 -7.21 0.81 5.12
N GLY A 77 -8.50 0.45 5.15
CA GLY A 77 -9.01 -0.55 6.10
C GLY A 77 -8.42 -1.95 5.86
N LEU A 78 -8.28 -2.36 4.59
CA LEU A 78 -7.65 -3.63 4.22
C LEU A 78 -6.17 -3.70 4.66
N ALA A 79 -5.44 -2.59 4.60
CA ALA A 79 -4.08 -2.52 5.10
C ALA A 79 -4.02 -2.67 6.63
N ALA A 80 -4.94 -2.02 7.35
CA ALA A 80 -5.03 -2.11 8.80
C ALA A 80 -5.29 -3.55 9.28
N VAL A 81 -6.20 -4.28 8.62
CA VAL A 81 -6.51 -5.67 8.98
C VAL A 81 -5.43 -6.67 8.53
N SER A 82 -4.67 -6.35 7.48
CA SER A 82 -3.57 -7.21 7.01
C SER A 82 -2.26 -7.00 7.79
N GLY A 83 -2.21 -6.00 8.67
CA GLY A 83 -1.03 -5.69 9.47
C GLY A 83 0.12 -5.06 8.67
N VAL A 84 -0.14 -4.59 7.43
CA VAL A 84 0.85 -3.92 6.60
C VAL A 84 1.00 -2.46 7.05
N PRO A 85 2.14 -2.06 7.63
CA PRO A 85 2.32 -0.69 8.11
C PRO A 85 2.54 0.28 6.93
N GLY A 86 2.31 1.57 7.18
CA GLY A 86 2.70 2.66 6.27
C GLY A 86 1.75 2.92 5.11
N ILE A 87 0.67 2.15 4.97
CA ILE A 87 -0.40 2.47 4.01
C ILE A 87 -1.31 3.54 4.60
N LYS A 88 -1.45 4.64 3.86
CA LYS A 88 -2.31 5.75 4.25
C LYS A 88 -3.78 5.43 3.97
N PRO A 89 -4.71 6.12 4.66
CA PRO A 89 -6.12 6.04 4.32
C PRO A 89 -6.37 6.26 2.82
N SER A 90 -7.00 5.28 2.17
CA SER A 90 -7.40 5.36 0.78
C SER A 90 -8.65 4.52 0.49
N LYS A 91 -9.43 4.99 -0.48
CA LYS A 91 -10.67 4.37 -0.96
C LYS A 91 -10.68 4.38 -2.48
N LEU A 92 -10.91 3.24 -3.11
CA LEU A 92 -11.09 3.13 -4.56
C LEU A 92 -12.59 3.07 -4.88
N LEU A 93 -13.07 4.06 -5.61
CA LEU A 93 -14.45 4.14 -6.07
C LEU A 93 -14.55 3.51 -7.47
N LEU A 94 -15.57 2.67 -7.64
CA LEU A 94 -15.88 1.97 -8.89
C LEU A 94 -17.27 2.36 -9.34
N PHE A 95 -17.39 2.90 -10.55
CA PHE A 95 -18.68 3.36 -11.10
C PHE A 95 -18.63 3.42 -12.62
N GLY A 96 -19.78 3.54 -13.27
CA GLY A 96 -19.84 3.64 -14.72
C GLY A 96 -21.25 3.60 -15.29
N ASN A 97 -21.34 3.71 -16.62
CA ASN A 97 -22.59 3.58 -17.36
C ASN A 97 -22.62 2.16 -18.00
N PRO A 98 -23.53 1.26 -17.59
CA PRO A 98 -23.53 -0.12 -18.10
C PRO A 98 -23.73 -0.23 -19.62
N PRO A 99 -24.67 0.48 -20.28
CA PRO A 99 -24.74 0.50 -21.75
C PRO A 99 -23.45 0.89 -22.46
N LEU A 100 -22.72 1.89 -21.96
CA LEU A 100 -21.42 2.27 -22.54
C LEU A 100 -20.34 1.24 -22.20
N GLY A 101 -20.37 0.69 -20.98
CA GLY A 101 -19.45 -0.33 -20.52
C GLY A 101 -19.48 -1.61 -21.34
N THR A 102 -20.69 -2.10 -21.66
CA THR A 102 -20.85 -3.32 -22.45
C THR A 102 -20.42 -3.14 -23.91
N GLN A 103 -20.41 -1.91 -24.45
CA GLN A 103 -19.84 -1.63 -25.76
C GLN A 103 -18.32 -1.86 -25.79
N PHE A 104 -17.59 -1.55 -24.69
CA PHE A 104 -16.17 -1.89 -24.59
C PHE A 104 -15.96 -3.39 -24.68
N LEU A 105 -16.80 -4.18 -23.99
CA LEU A 105 -16.75 -5.64 -24.04
C LEU A 105 -17.07 -6.18 -25.44
N GLY A 106 -18.02 -5.56 -26.14
CA GLY A 106 -18.35 -5.90 -27.53
C GLY A 106 -17.21 -5.63 -28.51
N ALA A 107 -16.43 -4.58 -28.28
CA ALA A 107 -15.25 -4.29 -29.09
C ALA A 107 -14.06 -5.20 -28.76
N SER A 108 -13.84 -5.48 -27.47
CA SER A 108 -12.84 -6.43 -26.99
C SER A 108 -13.22 -6.92 -25.60
N GLN A 109 -13.36 -8.23 -25.44
CA GLN A 109 -13.67 -8.82 -24.12
C GLN A 109 -12.61 -8.45 -23.07
N GLN A 110 -11.36 -8.27 -23.48
CA GLN A 110 -10.26 -7.90 -22.57
C GLN A 110 -10.39 -6.47 -22.02
N ALA A 111 -11.18 -5.60 -22.67
CA ALA A 111 -11.47 -4.26 -22.16
C ALA A 111 -12.23 -4.28 -20.82
N GLY A 112 -12.79 -5.44 -20.43
CA GLY A 112 -13.35 -5.65 -19.09
C GLY A 112 -12.33 -5.61 -17.95
N LEU A 113 -11.02 -5.62 -18.24
CA LEU A 113 -9.98 -5.36 -17.24
C LEU A 113 -9.85 -3.85 -16.93
N ASP A 114 -10.16 -3.00 -17.92
CA ASP A 114 -10.06 -1.55 -17.80
C ASP A 114 -11.37 -0.90 -17.36
N TRP A 115 -12.52 -1.51 -17.71
CA TRP A 115 -13.83 -1.12 -17.22
C TRP A 115 -14.13 -1.78 -15.87
N PRO A 116 -14.61 -1.07 -14.84
CA PRO A 116 -15.28 0.24 -14.87
C PRO A 116 -14.35 1.46 -14.65
N VAL A 117 -14.93 2.66 -14.57
CA VAL A 117 -14.19 3.87 -14.16
C VAL A 117 -13.69 3.67 -12.72
N ARG A 118 -12.42 4.03 -12.51
CA ARG A 118 -11.71 3.93 -11.24
C ARG A 118 -11.31 5.33 -10.77
N MET A 119 -11.69 5.69 -9.55
CA MET A 119 -11.26 6.94 -8.90
C MET A 119 -10.68 6.62 -7.53
N LEU A 120 -9.42 7.02 -7.30
CA LEU A 120 -8.74 6.82 -6.02
C LEU A 120 -8.83 8.10 -5.18
N VAL A 121 -9.38 7.98 -3.98
CA VAL A 121 -9.33 9.02 -2.95
C VAL A 121 -8.33 8.58 -1.91
N TYR A 122 -7.31 9.40 -1.64
CA TYR A 122 -6.23 9.04 -0.73
C TYR A 122 -5.71 10.26 0.03
N LEU A 123 -5.10 10.01 1.19
CA LEU A 123 -4.38 11.04 1.93
C LEU A 123 -2.96 11.17 1.39
N GLU A 124 -2.60 12.35 0.90
CA GLU A 124 -1.25 12.65 0.44
C GLU A 124 -0.26 12.75 1.61
N ALA A 125 1.03 12.54 1.36
CA ALA A 125 2.06 12.89 2.33
C ALA A 125 2.19 14.40 2.50
N PRO A 126 2.51 14.89 3.70
CA PRO A 126 3.25 16.14 3.78
C PRO A 126 4.49 16.00 2.89
N GLY A 127 4.63 16.91 1.94
CA GLY A 127 5.82 17.03 1.08
C GLY A 127 7.02 17.56 1.84
#